data_AF-A0A349QWB9-F1
#
_entry.id   AF-A0A349QWB9-F1
#
_cell.length_a   1.000
_cell.length_b   1.000
_cell.length_c   1.000
_cell.angle_alpha   90.00
_cell.angle_beta   90.00
_cell.angle_gamma   90.00
#
_symmetry.space_group_name_H-M   'P 1'
#
loop_
_entity.id
_entity.type
_entity.pdbx_description
1 polymer ?
#
loop_
_entity_poly.entity_id
_entity_poly.type
_entity_poly.pdbx_seq_one_letter_code
_entity_poly.pdbx_strand_id
1 'polypeptide(L)'
;MYKPVSTIYKKNHLIMSIKKQTKLCAVFLLATLLASCSKSEKMMEQPLPKEEAKKANGNNGVSATGDVVGQITVGYQGWFSCAGDNSPMGTHWWHWTEAWQQTPSQGNFHIPSWPDNSEYQKKYNSNLPALGNGSPASLFSSFDDRTVNVQVKWMKDYGIHTAALQRFNPTGIEGPIRNAITAKVKTAAEQHGVKFYIMYDVSAWVNMQAEIKNDWLNLMKQYTQSPAYAKQNGKPVVGIWG
;
A
#
# COMPACT_ATOMS: atom_id res chain seq x y z
N MET A 1 -29.82 33.33 -1.37
CA MET A 1 -29.69 34.78 -1.03
C MET A 1 -28.76 34.85 0.18
N TYR A 2 -27.42 34.87 0.00
CA TYR A 2 -26.54 36.06 0.04
C TYR A 2 -26.88 36.98 1.23
N LYS A 3 -26.03 37.21 2.25
CA LYS A 3 -24.61 37.63 2.20
C LYS A 3 -23.84 37.34 3.52
N PRO A 4 -22.50 37.45 3.50
CA PRO A 4 -21.56 36.87 4.46
C PRO A 4 -21.09 37.84 5.56
N VAL A 5 -20.49 37.30 6.62
CA VAL A 5 -19.73 38.07 7.61
C VAL A 5 -18.25 37.69 7.51
N SER A 6 -17.46 38.63 7.00
CA SER A 6 -16.01 38.66 7.09
C SER A 6 -15.62 39.57 8.26
N THR A 7 -14.75 39.13 9.18
CA THR A 7 -13.91 40.07 9.94
C THR A 7 -12.55 39.43 10.26
N ILE A 8 -11.54 40.24 10.00
CA ILE A 8 -10.09 40.06 10.06
C ILE A 8 -9.58 40.31 11.49
N TYR A 9 -8.32 39.94 11.76
CA TYR A 9 -7.39 40.31 12.86
C TYR A 9 -7.12 39.18 13.87
N LYS A 10 -5.89 38.81 14.25
CA LYS A 10 -4.59 39.52 14.28
C LYS A 10 -3.42 38.52 14.10
N LYS A 11 -2.43 38.96 13.33
CA LYS A 11 -1.09 38.38 13.18
C LYS A 11 -0.25 38.84 14.38
N ASN A 12 0.18 37.93 15.25
CA ASN A 12 1.20 38.21 16.26
C ASN A 12 2.51 37.57 15.86
N HIS A 13 3.48 38.43 15.53
CA HIS A 13 4.89 38.12 15.46
C HIS A 13 5.43 37.87 16.88
N LEU A 14 6.18 36.80 17.08
CA LEU A 14 7.21 36.75 18.10
C LEU A 14 8.53 36.33 17.45
N ILE A 15 9.46 37.29 17.43
CA ILE A 15 10.86 37.18 17.05
C ILE A 15 11.62 36.72 18.30
N MET A 16 12.48 35.69 18.17
CA MET A 16 13.67 35.41 19.00
C MET A 16 14.32 34.14 18.45
N SER A 17 15.63 33.94 18.30
CA SER A 17 16.82 34.80 18.24
C SER A 17 17.91 33.88 17.66
N ILE A 18 18.72 34.43 16.75
CA ILE A 18 19.85 33.77 16.09
C ILE A 18 21.02 33.62 17.08
N LYS A 19 21.66 32.46 17.12
CA LYS A 19 23.10 32.36 17.43
C LYS A 19 23.79 31.38 16.48
N LYS A 20 24.63 31.93 15.61
CA LYS A 20 25.72 31.27 14.87
C LYS A 20 26.91 31.04 15.80
N GLN A 21 27.67 29.97 15.62
CA GLN A 21 29.15 29.96 15.63
C GLN A 21 29.66 28.58 15.15
N THR A 22 30.08 28.41 13.88
CA THR A 22 31.46 28.45 13.33
C THR A 22 32.54 27.57 13.99
N LYS A 23 32.96 26.56 13.20
CA LYS A 23 34.34 26.06 12.92
C LYS A 23 35.23 25.62 14.08
N LEU A 24 35.72 24.37 13.98
CA LEU A 24 37.15 24.08 14.10
C LEU A 24 37.56 22.89 13.22
N CYS A 25 38.35 23.16 12.19
CA CYS A 25 39.17 22.20 11.45
C CYS A 25 40.63 22.51 11.81
N ALA A 26 41.39 21.49 12.22
CA ALA A 26 42.85 21.47 12.27
C ALA A 26 43.25 19.98 12.16
N VAL A 27 43.68 19.49 10.99
CA VAL A 27 45.06 19.44 10.46
C VAL A 27 46.03 18.70 11.39
N PHE A 28 46.48 17.52 10.95
CA PHE A 28 47.85 17.04 11.17
C PHE A 28 48.39 16.35 9.91
N LEU A 29 49.63 16.73 9.59
CA LEU A 29 50.51 16.35 8.48
C LEU A 29 50.89 14.84 8.50
N LEU A 30 50.92 14.16 7.34
CA LEU A 30 52.04 13.92 6.41
C LEU A 30 52.97 12.74 6.80
N ALA A 31 52.96 11.66 5.99
CA ALA A 31 54.14 10.92 5.53
C ALA A 31 53.75 9.81 4.53
N THR A 32 54.67 9.55 3.60
CA THR A 32 54.50 8.95 2.27
C THR A 32 54.82 7.44 2.17
N LEU A 33 54.23 6.83 1.14
CA LEU A 33 54.67 5.69 0.30
C LEU A 33 54.75 4.28 0.92
N LEU A 34 53.98 3.35 0.33
CA LEU A 34 54.49 2.20 -0.43
C LEU A 34 53.38 1.62 -1.33
N ALA A 35 53.76 1.25 -2.54
CA ALA A 35 52.90 0.72 -3.58
C ALA A 35 52.39 -0.70 -3.24
N SER A 36 51.12 -0.97 -3.52
CA SER A 36 50.66 -2.31 -3.88
C SER A 36 49.41 -2.21 -4.75
N CYS A 37 49.59 -2.53 -6.03
CA CYS A 37 48.50 -2.85 -6.94
C CYS A 37 47.91 -4.20 -6.52
N SER A 38 46.65 -4.25 -6.10
CA SER A 38 45.84 -5.45 -6.28
C SER A 38 44.48 -5.11 -6.88
N LYS A 39 44.25 -5.76 -8.01
CA LYS A 39 43.13 -5.72 -8.94
C LYS A 39 41.78 -5.95 -8.22
N SER A 40 40.87 -4.98 -8.31
CA SER A 40 39.47 -5.15 -7.93
C SER A 40 38.74 -5.85 -9.08
N GLU A 41 38.37 -7.12 -8.91
CA GLU A 41 37.49 -7.82 -9.86
C GLU A 41 36.07 -7.29 -9.73
N LYS A 42 35.61 -6.56 -10.75
CA LYS A 42 34.19 -6.26 -10.96
C LYS A 42 33.47 -7.56 -11.26
N MET A 43 32.53 -7.97 -10.42
CA MET A 43 31.56 -9.01 -10.77
C MET A 43 30.74 -8.51 -11.96
N MET A 44 30.94 -9.15 -13.12
CA MET A 44 30.12 -8.94 -14.31
C MET A 44 28.75 -9.55 -14.07
N GLU A 45 27.72 -8.70 -14.09
CA GLU A 45 26.34 -9.11 -14.33
C GLU A 45 26.29 -9.78 -15.71
N GLN A 46 26.10 -11.10 -15.72
CA GLN A 46 25.96 -11.85 -16.96
C GLN A 46 24.61 -11.49 -17.60
N PRO A 47 24.57 -11.07 -18.88
CA PRO A 47 23.30 -10.83 -19.55
C PRO A 47 22.56 -12.16 -19.71
N LEU A 48 21.24 -12.13 -19.54
CA LEU A 48 20.34 -13.21 -19.89
C LEU A 48 20.71 -13.83 -21.26
N PRO A 49 20.78 -15.17 -21.38
CA PRO A 49 21.10 -15.84 -22.64
C PRO A 49 20.17 -15.37 -23.77
N LYS A 50 20.76 -14.92 -24.89
CA LYS A 50 20.05 -14.40 -26.08
C LYS A 50 19.05 -15.38 -26.70
N GLU A 51 19.07 -16.65 -26.29
CA GLU A 51 18.17 -17.70 -26.76
C GLU A 51 16.79 -17.64 -26.08
N GLU A 52 16.70 -17.19 -24.82
CA GLU A 52 15.40 -16.93 -24.17
C GLU A 52 14.76 -15.63 -24.69
N ALA A 53 15.57 -14.65 -25.10
CA ALA A 53 15.09 -13.41 -25.70
C ALA A 53 14.41 -13.63 -27.07
N LYS A 54 14.75 -14.70 -27.81
CA LYS A 54 14.14 -15.01 -29.11
C LYS A 54 12.73 -15.59 -29.04
N LYS A 55 12.24 -16.02 -27.88
CA LYS A 55 10.81 -16.37 -27.67
C LYS A 55 9.95 -15.18 -27.27
N ALA A 56 10.54 -14.00 -27.04
CA ALA A 56 9.80 -12.79 -26.70
C ALA A 56 9.24 -12.05 -27.93
N ASN A 57 9.49 -12.55 -29.15
CA ASN A 57 8.94 -11.98 -30.38
C ASN A 57 7.75 -12.82 -30.91
N GLY A 58 6.84 -13.21 -30.01
CA GLY A 58 5.65 -13.98 -30.32
C GLY A 58 4.42 -13.08 -30.41
N ASN A 59 4.04 -12.71 -31.64
CA ASN A 59 2.79 -12.07 -32.05
C ASN A 59 2.34 -10.82 -31.26
N ASN A 60 2.24 -9.68 -31.95
CA ASN A 60 1.41 -8.53 -31.55
C ASN A 60 -0.11 -8.85 -31.53
N GLY A 61 -0.48 -10.09 -31.19
CA GLY A 61 -1.86 -10.50 -31.00
C GLY A 61 -2.34 -10.05 -29.63
N VAL A 62 -3.57 -9.56 -29.58
CA VAL A 62 -4.27 -9.30 -28.32
C VAL A 62 -4.27 -10.58 -27.48
N SER A 63 -3.91 -10.48 -26.21
CA SER A 63 -3.95 -11.64 -25.31
C SER A 63 -5.37 -12.21 -25.28
N ALA A 64 -5.50 -13.54 -25.27
CA ALA A 64 -6.80 -14.18 -25.10
C ALA A 64 -7.39 -13.87 -23.72
N THR A 65 -8.71 -14.02 -23.58
CA THR A 65 -9.40 -13.92 -22.28
C THR A 65 -8.72 -14.82 -21.25
N GLY A 66 -8.49 -14.30 -20.05
CA GLY A 66 -7.82 -14.99 -18.95
C GLY A 66 -8.27 -14.47 -17.59
N ASP A 67 -7.40 -14.53 -16.59
CA ASP A 67 -7.73 -14.05 -15.23
C ASP A 67 -7.79 -12.51 -15.14
N VAL A 68 -7.33 -11.78 -16.16
CA VAL A 68 -7.38 -10.30 -16.21
C VAL A 68 -7.95 -9.81 -17.53
N VAL A 69 -7.47 -10.32 -18.66
CA VAL A 69 -7.98 -9.89 -19.97
C VAL A 69 -9.41 -10.39 -20.15
N GLY A 70 -10.32 -9.48 -20.51
CA GLY A 70 -11.76 -9.77 -20.62
C GLY A 70 -12.49 -9.84 -19.28
N GLN A 71 -11.83 -9.51 -18.17
CA GLN A 71 -12.39 -9.53 -16.83
C GLN A 71 -12.53 -8.12 -16.24
N ILE A 72 -13.42 -7.97 -15.26
CA ILE A 72 -13.52 -6.76 -14.45
C ILE A 72 -12.52 -6.86 -13.29
N THR A 73 -11.50 -6.00 -13.32
CA THR A 73 -10.48 -5.88 -12.28
C THR A 73 -10.67 -4.57 -11.51
N VAL A 74 -10.58 -4.62 -10.19
CA VAL A 74 -10.63 -3.44 -9.31
C VAL A 74 -9.37 -3.31 -8.48
N GLY A 75 -8.92 -2.07 -8.24
CA GLY A 75 -7.92 -1.78 -7.22
C GLY A 75 -8.47 -2.09 -5.83
N TYR A 76 -7.69 -2.79 -5.01
CA TYR A 76 -8.08 -3.12 -3.63
C TYR A 76 -6.94 -2.83 -2.67
N GLN A 77 -7.16 -1.97 -1.67
CA GLN A 77 -6.10 -1.49 -0.79
C GLN A 77 -6.05 -2.19 0.56
N GLY A 78 -7.22 -2.56 1.12
CA GLY A 78 -7.31 -3.15 2.47
C GLY A 78 -6.58 -2.34 3.54
N TRP A 79 -6.64 -1.01 3.49
CA TRP A 79 -5.75 -0.13 4.25
C TRP A 79 -6.32 0.47 5.53
N PHE A 80 -7.62 0.37 5.78
CA PHE A 80 -8.24 1.00 6.94
C PHE A 80 -7.90 0.23 8.22
N SER A 81 -7.38 0.91 9.24
CA SER A 81 -7.08 0.35 10.57
C SER A 81 -7.83 1.13 11.64
N CYS A 82 -8.25 0.45 12.70
CA CYS A 82 -8.89 1.09 13.85
C CYS A 82 -8.06 0.86 15.11
N ALA A 83 -8.11 1.82 16.04
CA ALA A 83 -7.56 1.58 17.37
C ALA A 83 -8.27 0.38 18.03
N GLY A 84 -7.50 -0.58 18.55
CA GLY A 84 -7.98 -1.83 19.13
C GLY A 84 -8.19 -2.98 18.14
N ASP A 85 -7.76 -2.86 16.88
CA ASP A 85 -7.97 -3.90 15.87
C ASP A 85 -6.89 -5.01 15.82
N ASN A 86 -5.88 -4.91 16.68
CA ASN A 86 -4.72 -5.80 16.78
C ASN A 86 -3.83 -5.85 15.52
N SER A 87 -3.99 -4.91 14.59
CA SER A 87 -3.06 -4.74 13.48
C SER A 87 -1.74 -4.13 13.97
N PRO A 88 -0.67 -4.17 13.16
CA PRO A 88 0.54 -3.37 13.42
C PRO A 88 0.26 -1.87 13.60
N MET A 89 -0.86 -1.37 13.07
CA MET A 89 -1.35 0.01 13.22
C MET A 89 -2.49 0.11 14.25
N GLY A 90 -2.71 -0.92 15.08
CA GLY A 90 -3.88 -1.06 15.94
C GLY A 90 -3.94 -0.12 17.14
N THR A 91 -3.03 0.84 17.24
CA THR A 91 -3.13 2.00 18.15
C THR A 91 -3.64 3.26 17.45
N HIS A 92 -3.91 3.19 16.14
CA HIS A 92 -4.23 4.32 15.28
C HIS A 92 -5.45 4.05 14.39
N TRP A 93 -6.12 5.14 14.02
CA TRP A 93 -7.18 5.22 13.02
C TRP A 93 -6.60 5.49 11.62
N TRP A 94 -5.76 4.56 11.14
CA TRP A 94 -5.05 4.69 9.87
C TRP A 94 -6.01 4.76 8.68
N HIS A 95 -5.77 5.71 7.77
CA HIS A 95 -6.63 6.11 6.65
C HIS A 95 -8.05 6.57 6.99
N TRP A 96 -8.50 6.51 8.26
CA TRP A 96 -9.78 7.10 8.67
C TRP A 96 -9.68 8.59 8.98
N THR A 97 -8.52 9.05 9.47
CA THR A 97 -8.35 10.40 10.02
C THR A 97 -6.97 10.97 9.73
N GLU A 98 -6.83 12.30 9.73
CA GLU A 98 -5.52 12.97 9.62
C GLU A 98 -4.72 12.85 10.93
N ALA A 99 -5.34 13.21 12.06
CA ALA A 99 -4.78 12.96 13.39
C ALA A 99 -5.10 11.52 13.82
N TRP A 100 -4.48 10.55 13.14
CA TRP A 100 -4.59 9.10 13.33
C TRP A 100 -4.48 8.56 14.77
N GLN A 101 -3.89 9.30 15.71
CA GLN A 101 -3.85 8.93 17.14
C GLN A 101 -5.14 9.26 17.90
N GLN A 102 -6.03 10.06 17.31
CA GLN A 102 -7.27 10.50 17.92
C GLN A 102 -8.45 9.74 17.33
N THR A 103 -9.42 9.40 18.17
CA THR A 103 -10.68 8.81 17.72
C THR A 103 -11.39 9.73 16.70
N PRO A 104 -11.93 9.19 15.60
CA PRO A 104 -12.60 9.99 14.59
C PRO A 104 -13.73 10.83 15.19
N SER A 105 -13.79 12.09 14.77
CA SER A 105 -14.76 13.08 15.23
C SER A 105 -15.04 14.08 14.11
N GLN A 106 -16.01 14.98 14.29
CA GLN A 106 -16.37 15.95 13.23
C GLN A 106 -15.20 16.83 12.77
N GLY A 107 -14.21 17.07 13.65
CA GLY A 107 -13.00 17.85 13.32
C GLY A 107 -11.80 17.01 12.87
N ASN A 108 -11.92 15.68 12.86
CA ASN A 108 -10.84 14.75 12.53
C ASN A 108 -11.41 13.53 11.78
N PHE A 109 -12.15 13.78 10.70
CA PHE A 109 -12.69 12.77 9.81
C PHE A 109 -13.06 13.42 8.47
N HIS A 110 -12.37 13.04 7.39
CA HIS A 110 -12.46 13.73 6.10
C HIS A 110 -12.79 12.79 4.94
N ILE A 111 -13.25 11.57 5.24
CA ILE A 111 -13.72 10.66 4.19
C ILE A 111 -15.07 11.16 3.67
N PRO A 112 -15.19 11.44 2.36
CA PRO A 112 -16.40 12.06 1.80
C PRO A 112 -17.60 11.12 1.77
N SER A 113 -17.37 9.81 1.79
CA SER A 113 -18.39 8.77 1.71
C SER A 113 -18.37 7.89 2.95
N TRP A 114 -19.51 7.77 3.61
CA TRP A 114 -19.67 6.84 4.73
C TRP A 114 -19.75 5.40 4.22
N PRO A 115 -18.98 4.45 4.78
CA PRO A 115 -19.06 3.06 4.36
C PRO A 115 -20.39 2.43 4.80
N ASP A 116 -20.97 1.60 3.93
CA ASP A 116 -22.01 0.68 4.38
C ASP A 116 -21.37 -0.38 5.29
N ASN A 117 -21.79 -0.37 6.55
CA ASN A 117 -21.27 -1.26 7.58
C ASN A 117 -22.27 -2.35 7.99
N SER A 118 -23.38 -2.50 7.27
CA SER A 118 -24.46 -3.43 7.64
C SER A 118 -23.98 -4.89 7.79
N GLU A 119 -23.11 -5.36 6.90
CA GLU A 119 -22.63 -6.75 6.87
C GLU A 119 -21.34 -7.00 7.70
N TYR A 120 -20.67 -5.96 8.21
CA TYR A 120 -19.48 -6.17 9.04
C TYR A 120 -19.85 -6.61 10.45
N GLN A 121 -19.27 -7.72 10.91
CA GLN A 121 -19.52 -8.23 12.26
C GLN A 121 -18.80 -7.45 13.34
N LYS A 122 -17.53 -7.09 13.12
CA LYS A 122 -16.73 -6.31 14.06
C LYS A 122 -16.67 -4.87 13.59
N LYS A 123 -17.04 -3.95 14.48
CA LYS A 123 -17.04 -2.51 14.22
C LYS A 123 -16.39 -1.79 15.40
N TYR A 124 -15.85 -0.61 15.14
CA TYR A 124 -15.15 0.23 16.11
C TYR A 124 -15.87 1.57 16.19
N ASN A 125 -16.24 1.98 17.39
CA ASN A 125 -17.02 3.21 17.58
C ASN A 125 -16.15 4.44 17.33
N SER A 126 -16.71 5.40 16.61
CA SER A 126 -16.16 6.75 16.52
C SER A 126 -16.86 7.69 17.51
N ASN A 127 -16.39 8.93 17.58
CA ASN A 127 -17.06 10.04 18.26
C ASN A 127 -17.88 10.91 17.29
N LEU A 128 -18.23 10.37 16.11
CA LEU A 128 -19.14 11.06 15.18
C LEU A 128 -20.59 10.94 15.69
N PRO A 129 -21.46 11.90 15.33
CA PRO A 129 -22.88 11.82 15.62
C PRO A 129 -23.49 10.52 15.07
N ALA A 130 -24.57 10.06 15.71
CA ALA A 130 -25.36 8.95 15.20
C ALA A 130 -25.77 9.20 13.73
N LEU A 131 -25.88 8.11 12.97
CA LEU A 131 -26.34 8.15 11.59
C LEU A 131 -27.79 8.63 11.53
N GLY A 132 -28.28 8.99 10.34
CA GLY A 132 -29.66 9.49 10.16
C GLY A 132 -30.76 8.54 10.65
N ASN A 133 -30.44 7.24 10.81
CA ASN A 133 -31.33 6.23 11.37
C ASN A 133 -31.17 6.02 12.89
N GLY A 134 -30.40 6.86 13.59
CA GLY A 134 -30.13 6.77 15.02
C GLY A 134 -29.05 5.74 15.43
N SER A 135 -28.51 4.96 14.49
CA SER A 135 -27.47 3.98 14.80
C SER A 135 -26.12 4.65 15.12
N PRO A 136 -25.29 4.06 15.99
CA PRO A 136 -23.93 4.54 16.22
C PRO A 136 -23.11 4.62 14.92
N ALA A 137 -22.32 5.69 14.77
CA ALA A 137 -21.37 5.84 13.68
C ALA A 137 -20.11 5.00 13.95
N SER A 138 -20.21 3.69 13.72
CA SER A 138 -19.07 2.76 13.86
C SER A 138 -18.40 2.52 12.51
N LEU A 139 -17.10 2.22 12.52
CA LEU A 139 -16.25 1.97 11.34
C LEU A 139 -15.71 0.53 11.34
N PHE A 140 -15.25 0.05 10.19
CA PHE A 140 -14.60 -1.26 10.07
C PHE A 140 -13.07 -1.14 10.08
N SER A 141 -12.39 -2.25 10.37
CA SER A 141 -10.96 -2.42 10.09
C SER A 141 -10.76 -3.46 8.99
N SER A 142 -9.89 -3.15 8.03
CA SER A 142 -9.45 -4.06 6.97
C SER A 142 -8.58 -5.19 7.50
N PHE A 143 -8.11 -5.11 8.75
CA PHE A 143 -7.30 -6.15 9.36
C PHE A 143 -8.11 -7.34 9.91
N ASP A 144 -9.42 -7.18 10.14
CA ASP A 144 -10.30 -8.30 10.49
C ASP A 144 -10.53 -9.19 9.26
N ASP A 145 -10.26 -10.48 9.38
CA ASP A 145 -10.41 -11.47 8.29
C ASP A 145 -11.82 -11.46 7.72
N ARG A 146 -12.83 -11.23 8.57
CA ARG A 146 -14.24 -11.21 8.16
C ARG A 146 -14.56 -9.98 7.33
N THR A 147 -13.89 -8.84 7.58
CA THR A 147 -14.03 -7.65 6.74
C THR A 147 -13.55 -7.96 5.33
N VAL A 148 -12.33 -8.49 5.19
CA VAL A 148 -11.76 -8.86 3.88
C VAL A 148 -12.63 -9.91 3.20
N ASN A 149 -13.12 -10.89 3.96
CA ASN A 149 -14.00 -11.92 3.45
C ASN A 149 -15.30 -11.36 2.85
N VAL A 150 -15.97 -10.45 3.56
CA VAL A 150 -17.19 -9.78 3.08
C VAL A 150 -16.89 -8.94 1.83
N GLN A 151 -15.79 -8.18 1.81
CA GLN A 151 -15.44 -7.35 0.66
C GLN A 151 -15.13 -8.18 -0.60
N VAL A 152 -14.43 -9.30 -0.45
CA VAL A 152 -14.17 -10.22 -1.57
C VAL A 152 -15.44 -10.98 -1.97
N LYS A 153 -16.32 -11.33 -1.02
CA LYS A 153 -17.65 -11.88 -1.33
C LYS A 153 -18.45 -10.90 -2.18
N TRP A 154 -18.46 -9.60 -1.85
CA TRP A 154 -19.11 -8.59 -2.68
C TRP A 154 -18.53 -8.54 -4.08
N MET A 155 -17.20 -8.66 -4.24
CA MET A 155 -16.62 -8.73 -5.59
C MET A 155 -17.25 -9.86 -6.39
N LYS A 156 -17.37 -11.06 -5.80
CA LYS A 156 -18.04 -12.19 -6.42
C LYS A 156 -19.51 -11.90 -6.75
N ASP A 157 -20.27 -11.40 -5.78
CA ASP A 157 -21.71 -11.15 -5.93
C ASP A 157 -22.04 -10.11 -7.01
N TYR A 158 -21.16 -9.13 -7.19
CA TYR A 158 -21.35 -8.03 -8.15
C TYR A 158 -20.56 -8.19 -9.45
N GLY A 159 -20.05 -9.39 -9.75
CA GLY A 159 -19.39 -9.68 -11.03
C GLY A 159 -18.03 -8.98 -11.19
N ILE A 160 -17.35 -8.67 -10.09
CA ILE A 160 -15.94 -8.27 -10.09
C ILE A 160 -15.10 -9.53 -9.96
N HIS A 161 -14.20 -9.72 -10.91
CA HIS A 161 -13.53 -11.00 -11.11
C HIS A 161 -12.14 -11.03 -10.46
N THR A 162 -11.48 -9.87 -10.38
CA THR A 162 -10.08 -9.79 -9.96
C THR A 162 -9.81 -8.59 -9.07
N ALA A 163 -9.14 -8.82 -7.95
CA ALA A 163 -8.61 -7.80 -7.05
C ALA A 163 -7.13 -7.51 -7.37
N ALA A 164 -6.84 -6.31 -7.84
CA ALA A 164 -5.48 -5.77 -7.90
C ALA A 164 -5.10 -5.27 -6.50
N LEU A 165 -4.55 -6.16 -5.67
CA LEU A 165 -4.18 -5.85 -4.29
C LEU A 165 -3.00 -4.88 -4.28
N GLN A 166 -3.27 -3.64 -3.88
CA GLN A 166 -2.27 -2.59 -3.80
C GLN A 166 -1.31 -2.82 -2.64
N ARG A 167 -0.03 -2.69 -2.97
CA ARG A 167 1.10 -2.79 -2.07
C ARG A 167 1.93 -1.53 -2.22
N PHE A 168 1.87 -0.68 -1.20
CA PHE A 168 2.68 0.52 -1.07
C PHE A 168 4.10 0.15 -0.61
N ASN A 169 4.99 1.14 -0.50
CA ASN A 169 6.37 0.94 -0.09
C ASN A 169 6.47 0.03 1.17
N PRO A 170 6.89 -1.25 1.00
CA PRO A 170 6.87 -2.25 2.05
C PRO A 170 8.08 -2.14 2.99
N THR A 171 9.03 -1.25 2.69
CA THR A 171 10.18 -0.97 3.58
C THR A 171 9.83 0.07 4.66
N GLY A 172 8.71 0.78 4.50
CA GLY A 172 8.19 1.72 5.48
C GLY A 172 7.32 1.07 6.58
N ILE A 173 6.68 1.93 7.37
CA ILE A 173 5.82 1.52 8.50
C ILE A 173 4.66 0.60 8.09
N GLU A 174 4.24 0.65 6.83
CA GLU A 174 3.12 -0.16 6.34
C GLU A 174 3.51 -1.61 6.01
N GLY A 175 4.79 -1.94 5.84
CA GLY A 175 5.24 -3.27 5.42
C GLY A 175 4.58 -4.43 6.19
N PRO A 176 4.62 -4.42 7.54
CA PRO A 176 4.00 -5.47 8.35
C PRO A 176 2.49 -5.64 8.13
N ILE A 177 1.73 -4.54 8.06
CA ILE A 177 0.28 -4.64 7.85
C ILE A 177 -0.03 -5.12 6.42
N ARG A 178 0.73 -4.68 5.41
CA ARG A 178 0.56 -5.14 4.03
C ARG A 178 0.85 -6.63 3.87
N ASN A 179 1.85 -7.17 4.59
CA ASN A 179 2.10 -8.62 4.60
C ASN A 179 0.89 -9.42 5.10
N ALA A 180 0.31 -8.96 6.21
CA ALA A 180 -0.87 -9.61 6.78
C ALA A 180 -2.09 -9.49 5.85
N ILE A 181 -2.32 -8.32 5.25
CA ILE A 181 -3.43 -8.12 4.30
C ILE A 181 -3.29 -9.04 3.08
N THR A 182 -2.10 -9.24 2.54
CA THR A 182 -1.89 -10.18 1.42
C THR A 182 -2.32 -11.60 1.78
N ALA A 183 -1.97 -12.09 2.97
CA ALA A 183 -2.40 -13.42 3.43
C ALA A 183 -3.94 -13.52 3.54
N LYS A 184 -4.58 -12.48 4.09
CA LYS A 184 -6.04 -12.44 4.27
C LYS A 184 -6.78 -12.38 2.94
N VAL A 185 -6.30 -11.57 2.00
CA VAL A 185 -6.88 -11.48 0.64
C VAL A 185 -6.73 -12.80 -0.08
N LYS A 186 -5.56 -13.47 0.00
CA LYS A 186 -5.37 -14.80 -0.58
C LYS A 186 -6.43 -15.78 -0.07
N THR A 187 -6.65 -15.84 1.25
CA THR A 187 -7.63 -16.75 1.85
C THR A 187 -9.06 -16.44 1.39
N ALA A 188 -9.46 -15.16 1.39
CA ALA A 188 -10.79 -14.76 0.95
C ALA A 188 -11.02 -14.98 -0.56
N ALA A 189 -10.00 -14.70 -1.37
CA ALA A 189 -10.02 -14.90 -2.82
C ALA A 189 -10.22 -16.37 -3.19
N GLU A 190 -9.50 -17.27 -2.53
CA GLU A 190 -9.68 -18.72 -2.68
C GLU A 190 -11.08 -19.17 -2.28
N GLN A 191 -11.62 -18.63 -1.20
CA GLN A 191 -12.95 -19.01 -0.70
C GLN A 191 -14.07 -18.61 -1.66
N HIS A 192 -13.99 -17.44 -2.28
CA HIS A 192 -15.07 -16.88 -3.11
C HIS A 192 -14.86 -17.04 -4.61
N GLY A 193 -13.75 -17.66 -5.03
CA GLY A 193 -13.40 -17.84 -6.44
C GLY A 193 -13.14 -16.52 -7.17
N VAL A 194 -12.60 -15.53 -6.44
CA VAL A 194 -12.14 -14.24 -6.99
C VAL A 194 -10.64 -14.34 -7.20
N LYS A 195 -10.14 -13.81 -8.32
CA LYS A 195 -8.70 -13.77 -8.58
C LYS A 195 -8.05 -12.60 -7.84
N PHE A 196 -6.77 -12.69 -7.54
CA PHE A 196 -6.01 -11.54 -7.03
C PHE A 196 -4.60 -11.51 -7.59
N TYR A 197 -4.01 -10.32 -7.69
CA TYR A 197 -2.59 -10.16 -7.97
C TYR A 197 -2.02 -8.98 -7.18
N ILE A 198 -0.70 -8.95 -7.03
CA ILE A 198 -0.01 -7.86 -6.34
C ILE A 198 0.18 -6.70 -7.31
N MET A 199 -0.30 -5.52 -6.94
CA MET A 199 -0.08 -4.26 -7.63
C MET A 199 0.81 -3.36 -6.78
N TYR A 200 2.02 -3.07 -7.22
CA TYR A 200 2.87 -2.09 -6.55
C TYR A 200 2.42 -0.68 -6.92
N ASP A 201 2.11 0.10 -5.90
CA ASP A 201 1.97 1.54 -6.01
C ASP A 201 3.34 2.18 -5.78
N VAL A 202 3.91 2.76 -6.84
CA VAL A 202 5.27 3.31 -6.83
C VAL A 202 5.30 4.83 -6.60
N SER A 203 4.15 5.42 -6.28
CA SER A 203 4.03 6.84 -6.01
C SER A 203 4.98 7.25 -4.88
N ALA A 204 5.80 8.28 -5.14
CA ALA A 204 6.80 8.80 -4.20
C ALA A 204 7.82 7.75 -3.69
N TRP A 205 8.00 6.63 -4.39
CA TRP A 205 8.91 5.56 -3.97
C TRP A 205 10.20 5.55 -4.80
N VAL A 206 11.18 6.34 -4.37
CA VAL A 206 12.45 6.57 -5.11
C VAL A 206 13.21 5.27 -5.39
N ASN A 207 13.30 4.37 -4.41
CA ASN A 207 14.08 3.13 -4.51
C ASN A 207 13.28 1.93 -5.05
N MET A 208 12.11 2.17 -5.65
CA MET A 208 11.14 1.12 -6.02
C MET A 208 11.75 -0.02 -6.84
N GLN A 209 12.68 0.24 -7.76
CA GLN A 209 13.20 -0.81 -8.63
C GLN A 209 13.93 -1.92 -7.87
N ALA A 210 14.74 -1.55 -6.89
CA ALA A 210 15.50 -2.51 -6.08
C ALA A 210 14.61 -3.14 -5.01
N GLU A 211 13.80 -2.31 -4.34
CA GLU A 211 12.99 -2.75 -3.21
C GLU A 211 11.80 -3.63 -3.64
N ILE A 212 11.18 -3.38 -4.80
CA ILE A 212 10.15 -4.26 -5.38
C ILE A 212 10.74 -5.64 -5.70
N LYS A 213 11.94 -5.71 -6.30
CA LYS A 213 12.58 -7.01 -6.59
C LYS A 213 12.83 -7.79 -5.31
N ASN A 214 13.36 -7.13 -4.28
CA ASN A 214 13.63 -7.73 -2.98
C ASN A 214 12.33 -8.22 -2.31
N ASP A 215 11.30 -7.37 -2.27
CA ASP A 215 9.99 -7.71 -1.72
C ASP A 215 9.32 -8.87 -2.47
N TRP A 216 9.37 -8.84 -3.81
CA TRP A 216 8.80 -9.88 -4.63
C TRP A 216 9.46 -11.23 -4.39
N LEU A 217 10.79 -11.29 -4.51
CA LEU A 217 11.53 -12.54 -4.41
C LEU A 217 11.43 -13.17 -3.02
N ASN A 218 11.43 -12.34 -1.97
CA ASN A 218 11.47 -12.84 -0.60
C ASN A 218 10.08 -13.05 0.02
N LEU A 219 9.07 -12.26 -0.37
CA LEU A 219 7.77 -12.25 0.30
C LEU A 219 6.60 -12.56 -0.64
N MET A 220 6.52 -11.93 -1.82
CA MET A 220 5.29 -12.01 -2.62
C MET A 220 5.24 -13.20 -3.58
N LYS A 221 6.38 -13.68 -4.08
CA LYS A 221 6.44 -14.78 -5.08
C LYS A 221 5.73 -16.05 -4.61
N GLN A 222 5.74 -16.35 -3.31
CA GLN A 222 5.07 -17.53 -2.75
C GLN A 222 3.55 -17.54 -3.04
N TYR A 223 2.91 -16.37 -3.11
CA TYR A 223 1.47 -16.28 -3.34
C TYR A 223 1.07 -16.72 -4.75
N THR A 224 2.01 -16.78 -5.71
CA THR A 224 1.75 -17.28 -7.07
C THR A 224 1.42 -18.78 -7.13
N GLN A 225 1.62 -19.49 -6.02
CA GLN A 225 1.21 -20.89 -5.86
C GLN A 225 -0.29 -21.02 -5.52
N SER A 226 -0.94 -19.96 -5.04
CA SER A 226 -2.38 -19.96 -4.80
C SER A 226 -3.13 -20.16 -6.12
N PRO A 227 -4.17 -21.00 -6.18
CA PRO A 227 -5.03 -21.12 -7.36
C PRO A 227 -5.82 -19.84 -7.65
N ALA A 228 -5.99 -18.97 -6.64
CA ALA A 228 -6.62 -17.66 -6.79
C ALA A 228 -5.65 -16.57 -7.27
N TYR A 229 -4.34 -16.83 -7.34
CA TYR A 229 -3.41 -15.84 -7.89
C TYR A 229 -3.61 -15.71 -9.41
N ALA A 230 -3.86 -14.49 -9.89
CA ALA A 230 -4.18 -14.23 -11.28
C ALA A 230 -2.99 -14.56 -12.20
N LYS A 231 -3.26 -15.32 -13.26
CA LYS A 231 -2.31 -15.62 -14.33
C LYS A 231 -2.89 -15.22 -15.69
N GLN A 232 -2.06 -14.60 -16.52
CA GLN A 232 -2.39 -14.30 -17.90
C GLN A 232 -1.35 -14.98 -18.80
N ASN A 233 -1.82 -15.72 -19.81
CA ASN A 233 -0.97 -16.50 -20.73
C ASN A 233 0.01 -17.43 -19.98
N GLY A 234 -0.45 -18.04 -18.89
CA GLY A 234 0.34 -18.94 -18.05
C GLY A 234 1.34 -18.25 -17.10
N LYS A 235 1.43 -16.92 -17.09
CA LYS A 235 2.37 -16.16 -16.25
C LYS A 235 1.65 -15.43 -15.12
N PRO A 236 2.23 -15.38 -13.89
CA PRO A 236 1.70 -14.53 -12.82
C PRO A 236 1.60 -13.07 -13.26
N VAL A 237 0.49 -12.42 -12.93
CA VAL A 237 0.30 -10.99 -13.17
C VAL A 237 0.95 -10.19 -12.05
N VAL A 238 1.62 -9.10 -12.39
CA VAL A 238 2.10 -8.08 -11.44
C VAL A 238 1.67 -6.73 -11.98
N GLY A 239 0.98 -5.95 -11.16
CA GLY A 239 0.62 -4.57 -11.50
C GLY A 239 1.70 -3.60 -11.02
N ILE A 240 1.98 -2.58 -11.82
CA ILE A 240 2.77 -1.41 -11.42
C ILE A 240 1.91 -0.19 -11.73
N TRP A 241 1.70 0.67 -10.75
CA TRP A 241 0.91 1.90 -10.87
C TRP A 241 1.63 3.05 -10.16
N GLY A 242 1.54 4.25 -10.73
CA GLY A 242 2.17 5.46 -10.17
C GLY A 242 3.26 6.04 -11.06
#